data_AF-A0AAE9XW65-F1
#
_entry.id   AF-A0AAE9XW65-F1
#
_cell.length_a   1.000
_cell.length_b   1.000
_cell.length_c   1.000
_cell.angle_alpha   90.00
_cell.angle_beta   90.00
_cell.angle_gamma   90.00
#
_symmetry.space_group_name_H-M   'P 1'
#
loop_
_entity.id
_entity.type
_entity.pdbx_description
1 polymer ?
#
loop_
_entity_poly.entity_id
_entity_poly.type
_entity_poly.pdbx_seq_one_letter_code
_entity_poly.pdbx_strand_id
1 'polypeptide(L)'
;MPRRHGLAPRTLLQAALYFGLTLPAAAGMPGDFSTPDMASAESFGPTLELAATDARVTALRFIRETELNRNLSLLILNDVKTTPEVAALVERYGFEAAKTIVVRLIRDAQGTYGAAWDEVMADLYQQHFTAGELASLVSDHEASPHFSRLMNLQADLGAGARQKGSTVIAAARARVLGEVAALTRS
;
A
#
# COMPACT_ATOMS: atom_id res chain seq x y z
N MET A 1 -25.91 -30.07 5.85
CA MET A 1 -25.72 -29.21 4.66
C MET A 1 -24.69 -28.13 5.00
N PRO A 2 -23.52 -28.09 4.34
CA PRO A 2 -22.50 -27.10 4.68
C PRO A 2 -22.89 -25.73 4.11
N ARG A 3 -22.91 -24.71 4.98
CA ARG A 3 -23.02 -23.30 4.58
C ARG A 3 -21.77 -22.94 3.78
N ARG A 4 -21.91 -22.72 2.48
CA ARG A 4 -20.90 -22.04 1.68
C ARG A 4 -20.75 -20.62 2.24
N HIS A 5 -19.72 -20.38 3.04
CA HIS A 5 -19.26 -19.02 3.31
C HIS A 5 -18.67 -18.49 2.01
N GLY A 6 -19.51 -17.89 1.17
CA GLY A 6 -19.03 -16.94 0.19
C GLY A 6 -18.38 -15.80 0.96
N LEU A 7 -17.05 -15.71 0.89
CA LEU A 7 -16.33 -14.51 1.29
C LEU A 7 -16.94 -13.33 0.52
N ALA A 8 -17.25 -12.24 1.21
CA ALA A 8 -17.77 -11.06 0.55
C ALA A 8 -16.80 -10.63 -0.57
N PRO A 9 -17.27 -10.09 -1.70
CA PRO A 9 -16.43 -9.72 -2.84
C PRO A 9 -15.29 -8.76 -2.44
N ARG A 10 -15.50 -7.95 -1.40
CA ARG A 10 -14.46 -7.10 -0.79
C ARG A 10 -13.28 -7.89 -0.20
N THR A 11 -13.54 -9.06 0.38
CA THR A 11 -12.54 -9.90 1.06
C THR A 11 -11.67 -10.68 0.08
N LEU A 12 -12.19 -11.00 -1.12
CA LEU A 12 -11.45 -11.70 -2.17
C LEU A 12 -10.48 -10.75 -2.90
N LEU A 13 -10.89 -9.52 -3.19
CA LEU A 13 -9.99 -8.48 -3.69
C LEU A 13 -8.86 -8.21 -2.67
N GLN A 14 -9.20 -8.13 -1.38
CA GLN A 14 -8.22 -7.91 -0.30
C GLN A 14 -7.24 -9.09 -0.13
N ALA A 15 -7.72 -10.33 -0.22
CA ALA A 15 -6.91 -11.53 -0.10
C ALA A 15 -6.04 -11.77 -1.34
N ALA A 16 -6.55 -11.49 -2.54
CA ALA A 16 -5.77 -11.53 -3.77
C ALA A 16 -4.62 -10.53 -3.64
N LEU A 17 -4.93 -9.25 -3.34
CA LEU A 17 -3.98 -8.13 -3.17
C LEU A 17 -2.90 -8.35 -2.07
N TYR A 18 -3.15 -9.25 -1.13
CA TYR A 18 -2.21 -9.67 -0.06
C TYR A 18 -1.02 -10.51 -0.56
N PHE A 19 -1.21 -11.39 -1.56
CA PHE A 19 -0.20 -12.39 -1.97
C PHE A 19 0.98 -11.81 -2.78
N GLY A 20 0.79 -10.71 -3.49
CA GLY A 20 1.84 -10.05 -4.29
C GLY A 20 2.93 -9.35 -3.47
N LEU A 21 2.77 -9.24 -2.15
CA LEU A 21 3.74 -8.59 -1.25
C LEU A 21 4.74 -9.56 -0.64
N THR A 22 4.70 -10.86 -0.89
CA THR A 22 5.69 -11.80 -0.33
C THR A 22 6.50 -12.43 -1.44
N LEU A 23 7.71 -11.94 -1.73
CA LEU A 23 8.91 -12.64 -2.27
C LEU A 23 10.00 -11.61 -2.70
N PRO A 24 11.27 -12.05 -2.96
CA PRO A 24 12.48 -11.42 -2.44
C PRO A 24 13.14 -10.43 -3.41
N ALA A 25 14.18 -9.79 -2.87
CA ALA A 25 15.01 -8.79 -3.50
C ALA A 25 15.78 -9.27 -4.74
N ALA A 26 16.03 -8.28 -5.61
CA ALA A 26 17.08 -8.14 -6.62
C ALA A 26 16.95 -8.94 -7.92
N ALA A 27 16.81 -8.22 -9.04
CA ALA A 27 17.87 -8.05 -10.04
C ALA A 27 17.40 -7.25 -11.27
N GLY A 28 18.23 -6.28 -11.71
CA GLY A 28 18.46 -6.01 -13.13
C GLY A 28 17.59 -4.99 -13.86
N MET A 29 17.94 -3.70 -13.73
CA MET A 29 17.89 -2.73 -14.85
C MET A 29 19.03 -3.08 -15.84
N PRO A 30 18.91 -2.88 -17.17
CA PRO A 30 18.77 -1.53 -17.74
C PRO A 30 17.90 -1.42 -19.01
N GLY A 31 17.28 -0.25 -19.19
CA GLY A 31 16.60 0.12 -20.44
C GLY A 31 16.78 1.60 -20.73
N ASP A 32 17.62 1.88 -21.71
CA ASP A 32 17.94 3.17 -22.29
C ASP A 32 16.69 3.88 -22.83
N PHE A 33 16.44 5.11 -22.40
CA PHE A 33 15.37 5.95 -22.94
C PHE A 33 15.99 7.16 -23.63
N SER A 34 16.04 7.09 -24.96
CA SER A 34 16.29 8.21 -25.85
C SER A 34 15.30 9.35 -25.57
N THR A 35 15.83 10.54 -25.33
CA THR A 35 15.08 11.80 -25.26
C THR A 35 14.57 12.20 -26.63
N PRO A 36 13.28 12.56 -26.79
CA PRO A 36 12.84 13.40 -27.88
C PRO A 36 12.87 14.89 -27.48
N ASP A 37 13.21 15.67 -28.49
CA ASP A 37 13.39 17.11 -28.58
C ASP A 37 12.22 17.93 -28.02
N MET A 38 12.57 18.90 -27.17
CA MET A 38 11.65 19.85 -26.52
C MET A 38 11.36 21.02 -27.46
N ALA A 39 10.41 20.86 -28.37
CA ALA A 39 9.91 21.96 -29.19
C ALA A 39 8.39 21.88 -29.37
N SER A 40 7.66 22.35 -28.35
CA SER A 40 6.41 23.13 -28.44
C SER A 40 5.75 23.15 -27.06
N ALA A 41 6.05 24.18 -26.27
CA ALA A 41 5.28 24.51 -25.08
C ALA A 41 3.96 25.15 -25.55
N GLU A 42 3.01 24.31 -25.97
CA GLU A 42 1.62 24.73 -26.03
C GLU A 42 1.08 24.82 -24.61
N SER A 43 0.51 25.98 -24.29
CA SER A 43 -0.25 26.24 -23.07
C SER A 43 -1.45 25.29 -23.02
N PHE A 44 -1.26 24.12 -22.42
CA PHE A 44 -2.38 23.27 -22.03
C PHE A 44 -3.08 23.91 -20.83
N GLY A 45 -4.27 24.48 -21.09
CA GLY A 45 -5.10 25.15 -20.11
C GLY A 45 -5.65 24.25 -18.97
N PRO A 46 -6.51 24.80 -18.09
CA PRO A 46 -6.96 24.21 -16.82
C PRO A 46 -7.69 22.85 -16.93
N THR A 47 -8.01 22.40 -18.15
CA THR A 47 -8.72 21.14 -18.42
C THR A 47 -7.87 19.90 -18.10
N LEU A 48 -6.56 19.94 -18.35
CA LEU A 48 -5.69 18.80 -18.00
C LEU A 48 -5.47 18.68 -16.50
N GLU A 49 -5.40 19.82 -15.79
CA GLU A 49 -5.26 19.86 -14.34
C GLU A 49 -6.52 19.36 -13.63
N LEU A 50 -7.72 19.70 -14.16
CA LEU A 50 -8.99 19.16 -13.66
C LEU A 50 -9.08 17.64 -13.83
N ALA A 51 -8.72 17.11 -15.01
CA ALA A 51 -8.77 15.68 -15.28
C ALA A 51 -7.75 14.88 -14.44
N ALA A 52 -6.55 15.43 -14.23
CA ALA A 52 -5.55 14.85 -13.33
C ALA A 52 -6.02 14.85 -11.86
N THR A 53 -6.71 15.92 -11.44
CA THR A 53 -7.31 16.03 -10.11
C THR A 53 -8.43 15.01 -9.92
N ASP A 54 -9.32 14.84 -10.90
CA ASP A 54 -10.42 13.86 -10.85
C ASP A 54 -9.90 12.42 -10.81
N ALA A 55 -8.83 12.13 -11.55
CA ALA A 55 -8.17 10.83 -11.50
C ALA A 55 -7.55 10.55 -10.13
N ARG A 56 -6.95 11.56 -9.49
CA ARG A 56 -6.30 11.41 -8.17
C ARG A 56 -7.33 11.21 -7.07
N VAL A 57 -8.41 11.99 -7.09
CA VAL A 57 -9.55 11.83 -6.18
C VAL A 57 -10.17 10.44 -6.33
N THR A 58 -10.33 9.96 -7.56
CA THR A 58 -10.88 8.64 -7.83
C THR A 58 -9.95 7.51 -7.36
N ALA A 59 -8.64 7.66 -7.54
CA ALA A 59 -7.65 6.71 -7.06
C ALA A 59 -7.60 6.66 -5.53
N LEU A 60 -7.61 7.81 -4.84
CA LEU A 60 -7.71 7.86 -3.38
C LEU A 60 -8.99 7.18 -2.87
N ARG A 61 -10.13 7.41 -3.53
CA ARG A 61 -11.37 6.71 -3.21
C ARG A 61 -11.21 5.21 -3.37
N PHE A 62 -10.65 4.75 -4.49
CA PHE A 62 -10.38 3.34 -4.73
C PHE A 62 -9.50 2.74 -3.61
N ILE A 63 -8.40 3.37 -3.23
CA ILE A 63 -7.52 2.89 -2.15
C ILE A 63 -8.25 2.78 -0.81
N ARG A 64 -9.07 3.77 -0.47
CA ARG A 64 -9.82 3.78 0.80
C ARG A 64 -10.95 2.74 0.81
N GLU A 65 -11.69 2.62 -0.27
CA GLU A 65 -12.84 1.71 -0.36
C GLU A 65 -12.45 0.23 -0.48
N THR A 66 -11.26 -0.03 -1.02
CA THR A 66 -10.64 -1.37 -1.10
C THR A 66 -9.77 -1.69 0.11
N GLU A 67 -9.61 -0.74 1.04
CA GLU A 67 -8.76 -0.84 2.22
C GLU A 67 -7.30 -1.22 1.90
N LEU A 68 -6.84 -0.88 0.69
CA LEU A 68 -5.48 -1.17 0.26
C LEU A 68 -4.44 -0.53 1.16
N ASN A 69 -4.80 0.59 1.79
CA ASN A 69 -3.96 1.27 2.76
C ASN A 69 -3.59 0.43 3.99
N ARG A 70 -4.40 -0.58 4.36
CA ARG A 70 -4.11 -1.49 5.47
C ARG A 70 -2.85 -2.33 5.24
N ASN A 71 -2.39 -2.44 3.99
CA ASN A 71 -1.15 -3.15 3.69
C ASN A 71 0.08 -2.51 4.36
N LEU A 72 0.07 -1.21 4.67
CA LEU A 72 1.15 -0.53 5.38
C LEU A 72 1.36 -1.16 6.77
N SER A 73 0.29 -1.47 7.50
CA SER A 73 0.38 -2.13 8.80
C SER A 73 1.07 -3.51 8.70
N LEU A 74 0.84 -4.25 7.62
CA LEU A 74 1.48 -5.55 7.38
C LEU A 74 2.95 -5.41 7.03
N LEU A 75 3.30 -4.40 6.21
CA LEU A 75 4.68 -4.07 5.88
C LEU A 75 5.45 -3.71 7.14
N ILE A 76 4.90 -2.83 7.98
CA ILE A 76 5.51 -2.46 9.25
C ILE A 76 5.66 -3.69 10.15
N LEU A 77 4.61 -4.51 10.30
CA LEU A 77 4.68 -5.72 11.12
C LEU A 77 5.80 -6.66 10.65
N ASN A 78 5.92 -6.87 9.33
CA ASN A 78 6.95 -7.73 8.78
C ASN A 78 8.36 -7.22 9.07
N ASP A 79 8.55 -5.90 9.08
CA ASP A 79 9.84 -5.26 9.31
C ASP A 79 10.22 -5.16 10.79
N VAL A 80 9.24 -5.11 11.71
CA VAL A 80 9.51 -4.94 13.16
C VAL A 80 9.48 -6.26 13.93
N LYS A 81 8.74 -7.28 13.52
CA LYS A 81 8.51 -8.50 14.33
C LYS A 81 9.78 -9.28 14.69
N THR A 82 10.84 -9.18 13.89
CA THR A 82 12.11 -9.88 14.09
C THR A 82 13.21 -8.99 14.67
N THR A 83 12.87 -7.78 15.11
CA THR A 83 13.86 -6.83 15.62
C THR A 83 14.23 -7.12 17.07
N PRO A 84 15.46 -6.79 17.51
CA PRO A 84 15.91 -7.01 18.88
C PRO A 84 15.05 -6.24 19.90
N GLU A 85 14.51 -5.08 19.53
CA GLU A 85 13.61 -4.30 20.37
C GLU A 85 12.32 -5.07 20.70
N VAL A 86 11.73 -5.73 19.70
CA VAL A 86 10.53 -6.56 19.89
C VAL A 86 10.87 -7.84 20.67
N ALA A 87 12.04 -8.44 20.45
CA ALA A 87 12.50 -9.57 21.25
C ALA A 87 12.63 -9.20 22.73
N ALA A 88 13.27 -8.07 23.04
CA ALA A 88 13.38 -7.55 24.41
C ALA A 88 12.01 -7.23 25.03
N LEU A 89 11.05 -6.75 24.23
CA LEU A 89 9.67 -6.54 24.69
C LEU A 89 8.99 -7.85 25.06
N VAL A 90 9.19 -8.92 24.27
CA VAL A 90 8.67 -10.26 24.55
C VAL A 90 9.30 -10.85 25.82
N GLU A 91 10.61 -10.71 25.99
CA GLU A 91 11.31 -11.16 27.21
C GLU A 91 10.77 -10.48 28.47
N ARG A 92 10.43 -9.18 28.36
CA ARG A 92 9.99 -8.39 29.51
C ARG A 92 8.52 -8.59 29.89
N TYR A 93 7.63 -8.65 28.90
CA TYR A 93 6.17 -8.64 29.12
C TYR A 93 5.47 -9.94 28.73
N GLY A 94 6.18 -10.87 28.11
CA GLY A 94 5.61 -12.07 27.50
C GLY A 94 5.01 -11.79 26.12
N PHE A 95 4.85 -12.86 25.36
CA PHE A 95 4.48 -12.80 23.93
C PHE A 95 3.14 -12.09 23.67
N GLU A 96 2.07 -12.44 24.40
CA GLU A 96 0.73 -11.87 24.15
C GLU A 96 0.65 -10.37 24.47
N ALA A 97 1.32 -9.93 25.55
CA ALA A 97 1.40 -8.52 25.89
C ALA A 97 2.22 -7.74 24.85
N ALA A 98 3.40 -8.26 24.48
CA ALA A 98 4.25 -7.66 23.46
C ALA A 98 3.54 -7.55 22.11
N LYS A 99 2.84 -8.60 21.68
CA LYS A 99 1.99 -8.60 20.47
C LYS A 99 0.93 -7.50 20.54
N THR A 100 0.21 -7.39 21.65
CA THR A 100 -0.84 -6.37 21.83
C THR A 100 -0.26 -4.96 21.74
N ILE A 101 0.89 -4.72 22.38
CA ILE A 101 1.62 -3.45 22.32
C ILE A 101 2.04 -3.14 20.88
N VAL A 102 2.73 -4.07 20.21
CA VAL A 102 3.22 -3.86 18.84
C VAL A 102 2.07 -3.60 17.87
N VAL A 103 0.98 -4.36 17.93
CA VAL A 103 -0.20 -4.16 17.07
C VAL A 103 -0.82 -2.78 17.30
N ARG A 104 -0.89 -2.31 18.55
CA ARG A 104 -1.36 -0.96 18.87
C ARG A 104 -0.45 0.10 18.25
N LEU A 105 0.87 -0.02 18.46
CA LEU A 105 1.84 0.94 17.92
C LEU A 105 1.81 0.99 16.39
N ILE A 106 1.61 -0.15 15.73
CA ILE A 106 1.42 -0.22 14.27
C ILE A 106 0.15 0.50 13.85
N ARG A 107 -0.96 0.35 14.58
CA ARG A 107 -2.21 1.07 14.30
C ARG A 107 -2.04 2.58 14.47
N ASP A 108 -1.30 3.01 15.48
CA ASP A 108 -1.02 4.43 15.71
C ASP A 108 -0.12 4.99 14.59
N ALA A 109 0.89 4.23 14.16
CA ALA A 109 1.71 4.56 12.99
C ALA A 109 0.87 4.61 11.70
N GLN A 110 -0.05 3.68 11.49
CA GLN A 110 -1.00 3.69 10.38
C GLN A 110 -1.85 4.96 10.38
N GLY A 111 -2.34 5.40 11.55
CA GLY A 111 -3.10 6.64 11.66
C GLY A 111 -2.28 7.89 11.30
N THR A 112 -0.98 7.87 11.60
CA THR A 112 -0.07 9.00 11.35
C THR A 112 0.41 9.05 9.91
N TYR A 113 0.79 7.91 9.34
CA TYR A 113 1.44 7.81 8.02
C TYR A 113 0.50 7.32 6.91
N GLY A 114 -0.72 6.91 7.26
CA GLY A 114 -1.70 6.35 6.33
C GLY A 114 -2.06 7.31 5.20
N ALA A 115 -2.22 8.61 5.48
CA ALA A 115 -2.52 9.58 4.42
C ALA A 115 -1.38 9.70 3.40
N ALA A 116 -0.12 9.77 3.84
CA ALA A 116 1.03 9.79 2.93
C ALA A 116 1.16 8.49 2.14
N TRP A 117 0.79 7.36 2.75
CA TRP A 117 0.75 6.08 2.07
C TRP A 117 -0.38 5.97 1.04
N ASP A 118 -1.56 6.51 1.34
CA ASP A 118 -2.68 6.60 0.40
C ASP A 118 -2.27 7.35 -0.87
N GLU A 119 -1.49 8.43 -0.74
CA GLU A 119 -0.98 9.21 -1.87
C GLU A 119 -0.01 8.41 -2.74
N VAL A 120 0.96 7.71 -2.14
CA VAL A 120 1.88 6.82 -2.87
C VAL A 120 1.11 5.77 -3.67
N MET A 121 0.09 5.19 -3.04
CA MET A 121 -0.75 4.19 -3.69
C MET A 121 -1.60 4.80 -4.80
N ALA A 122 -2.20 5.97 -4.58
CA ALA A 122 -2.99 6.66 -5.60
C ALA A 122 -2.13 6.98 -6.84
N ASP A 123 -0.97 7.59 -6.64
CA ASP A 123 -0.03 7.92 -7.73
C ASP A 123 0.39 6.67 -8.52
N LEU A 124 0.59 5.55 -7.82
CA LEU A 124 0.95 4.30 -8.46
C LEU A 124 -0.21 3.74 -9.31
N TYR A 125 -1.43 3.73 -8.77
CA TYR A 125 -2.58 3.20 -9.50
C TYR A 125 -2.97 4.06 -10.71
N GLN A 126 -2.79 5.39 -10.62
CA GLN A 126 -3.03 6.30 -11.74
C GLN A 126 -2.07 6.10 -12.93
N GLN A 127 -0.92 5.47 -12.71
CA GLN A 127 0.01 5.14 -13.81
C GLN A 127 -0.47 3.95 -14.64
N HIS A 128 -1.34 3.11 -14.09
CA HIS A 128 -1.81 1.88 -14.73
C HIS A 128 -3.29 1.90 -15.09
N PHE A 129 -4.09 2.71 -14.40
CA PHE A 129 -5.53 2.78 -14.56
C PHE A 129 -6.02 4.23 -14.67
N THR A 130 -6.99 4.44 -15.54
CA THR A 130 -7.74 5.69 -15.64
C THR A 130 -8.78 5.81 -14.52
N ALA A 131 -9.32 7.02 -14.32
CA ALA A 131 -10.39 7.26 -13.34
C ALA A 131 -11.62 6.36 -13.57
N GLY A 132 -12.02 6.16 -14.83
CA GLY A 132 -13.16 5.30 -15.18
C GLY A 132 -12.91 3.83 -14.87
N GLU A 133 -11.70 3.34 -15.12
CA GLU A 133 -11.31 1.96 -14.80
C GLU A 133 -11.26 1.71 -13.29
N LEU A 134 -10.69 2.65 -12.52
CA LEU A 134 -10.69 2.57 -11.06
C LEU A 134 -12.10 2.63 -10.51
N ALA A 135 -12.98 3.47 -11.07
CA ALA A 135 -14.38 3.53 -10.67
C ALA A 135 -15.12 2.22 -10.93
N SER A 136 -14.92 1.58 -12.10
CA SER A 136 -15.56 0.28 -12.38
C SER A 136 -15.00 -0.85 -11.51
N LEU A 137 -13.72 -0.80 -11.12
CA LEU A 137 -13.16 -1.73 -10.13
C LEU A 137 -13.77 -1.54 -8.72
N VAL A 138 -14.16 -0.32 -8.36
CA VAL A 138 -14.92 -0.06 -7.13
C VAL A 138 -16.36 -0.55 -7.25
N SER A 139 -17.05 -0.25 -8.35
CA SER A 139 -18.49 -0.53 -8.50
C SER A 139 -18.79 -1.99 -8.84
N ASP A 140 -18.05 -2.58 -9.77
CA ASP A 140 -18.33 -3.89 -10.34
C ASP A 140 -17.43 -5.00 -9.77
N HIS A 141 -16.39 -4.63 -9.03
CA HIS A 141 -15.46 -5.57 -8.39
C HIS A 141 -14.92 -6.63 -9.36
N GLU A 142 -15.19 -7.92 -9.11
CA GLU A 142 -14.77 -9.06 -9.94
C GLU A 142 -15.48 -9.11 -11.30
N ALA A 143 -16.65 -8.47 -11.41
CA ALA A 143 -17.39 -8.34 -12.66
C ALA A 143 -16.83 -7.21 -13.55
N SER A 144 -15.91 -6.38 -13.03
CA SER A 144 -15.26 -5.35 -13.82
C SER A 144 -14.41 -6.00 -14.93
N PRO A 145 -14.48 -5.50 -16.17
CA PRO A 145 -13.62 -5.97 -17.26
C PRO A 145 -12.12 -5.72 -16.97
N HIS A 146 -11.80 -4.87 -15.99
CA HIS A 146 -10.43 -4.53 -15.61
C HIS A 146 -9.90 -5.37 -14.44
N PHE A 147 -10.73 -6.23 -13.83
CA PHE A 147 -10.33 -7.03 -12.67
C PHE A 147 -9.17 -7.97 -12.97
N SER A 148 -9.22 -8.71 -14.08
CA SER A 148 -8.12 -9.61 -14.46
C SER A 148 -6.81 -8.86 -14.70
N ARG A 149 -6.88 -7.64 -15.23
CA ARG A 149 -5.70 -6.78 -15.40
C ARG A 149 -5.13 -6.34 -14.06
N LEU A 150 -5.98 -5.97 -13.11
CA LEU A 150 -5.57 -5.64 -11.74
C LEU A 150 -4.87 -6.81 -11.05
N MET A 151 -5.39 -8.04 -11.20
CA MET A 151 -4.76 -9.23 -10.62
C MET A 151 -3.38 -9.50 -11.24
N ASN A 152 -3.22 -9.31 -12.55
CA ASN A 152 -1.94 -9.50 -13.23
C ASN A 152 -0.88 -8.46 -12.82
N LEU A 153 -1.28 -7.21 -12.56
CA LEU A 153 -0.38 -6.12 -12.18
C LEU A 153 -0.03 -6.11 -10.69
N GLN A 154 -0.63 -6.98 -9.89
CA GLN A 154 -0.57 -6.87 -8.45
C GLN A 154 0.86 -6.97 -7.88
N ALA A 155 1.67 -7.89 -8.39
CA ALA A 155 3.05 -8.06 -7.93
C ALA A 155 3.88 -6.79 -8.23
N ASP A 156 3.72 -6.25 -9.43
CA ASP A 156 4.41 -5.02 -9.87
C ASP A 156 3.94 -3.80 -9.07
N LEU A 157 2.63 -3.68 -8.80
CA LEU A 157 2.07 -2.64 -7.95
C LEU A 157 2.58 -2.78 -6.50
N GLY A 158 2.70 -4.00 -5.98
CA GLY A 158 3.26 -4.25 -4.65
C GLY A 158 4.74 -3.84 -4.56
N ALA A 159 5.55 -4.19 -5.55
CA ALA A 159 6.95 -3.80 -5.64
C ALA A 159 7.11 -2.29 -5.82
N GLY A 160 6.32 -1.67 -6.71
CA GLY A 160 6.30 -0.24 -6.95
C GLY A 160 5.90 0.56 -5.72
N ALA A 161 4.89 0.11 -4.97
CA ALA A 161 4.46 0.73 -3.72
C ALA A 161 5.58 0.73 -2.67
N ARG A 162 6.30 -0.40 -2.53
CA ARG A 162 7.46 -0.49 -1.63
C ARG A 162 8.59 0.44 -2.02
N GLN A 163 8.88 0.52 -3.32
CA GLN A 163 9.94 1.37 -3.83
C GLN A 163 9.60 2.85 -3.62
N LYS A 164 8.45 3.30 -4.11
CA LYS A 164 8.00 4.69 -4.03
C LYS A 164 7.70 5.13 -2.60
N GLY A 165 7.09 4.26 -1.81
CA GLY A 165 6.73 4.53 -0.42
C GLY A 165 7.80 4.14 0.59
N SER A 166 9.01 3.82 0.16
CA SER A 166 10.12 3.40 1.03
C SER A 166 10.37 4.37 2.17
N THR A 167 10.32 5.68 1.92
CA THR A 167 10.44 6.73 2.95
C THR A 167 9.30 6.69 3.97
N VAL A 168 8.06 6.51 3.52
CA VAL A 168 6.88 6.43 4.40
C VAL A 168 6.96 5.17 5.27
N ILE A 169 7.31 4.03 4.66
CA ILE A 169 7.50 2.76 5.37
C ILE A 169 8.61 2.90 6.42
N ALA A 170 9.77 3.47 6.05
CA ALA A 170 10.90 3.66 6.95
C ALA A 170 10.54 4.58 8.13
N ALA A 171 9.84 5.68 7.90
CA ALA A 171 9.39 6.60 8.95
C ALA A 171 8.37 5.93 9.89
N ALA A 172 7.41 5.20 9.35
CA ALA A 172 6.42 4.45 10.13
C ALA A 172 7.08 3.34 10.96
N ARG A 173 8.02 2.60 10.39
CA ARG A 173 8.83 1.59 11.08
C ARG A 173 9.63 2.21 12.23
N ALA A 174 10.36 3.30 11.95
CA ALA A 174 11.17 3.99 12.96
C ALA A 174 10.32 4.50 14.12
N ARG A 175 9.10 5.00 13.83
CA ARG A 175 8.13 5.41 14.84
C ARG A 175 7.73 4.27 15.77
N VAL A 176 7.49 3.07 15.24
CA VAL A 176 7.14 1.89 16.05
C VAL A 176 8.33 1.43 16.89
N LEU A 177 9.51 1.27 16.28
CA LEU A 177 10.70 0.81 16.99
C LEU A 177 11.16 1.78 18.09
N GLY A 178 11.01 3.09 17.86
CA GLY A 178 11.30 4.11 18.86
C GLY A 178 10.47 3.95 20.14
N GLU A 179 9.18 3.64 20.02
CA GLU A 179 8.30 3.40 21.17
C GLU A 179 8.57 2.07 21.85
N VAL A 180 8.79 1.00 21.06
CA VAL A 180 9.15 -0.29 21.62
C VAL A 180 10.44 -0.17 22.44
N ALA A 181 11.44 0.54 21.92
CA ALA A 181 12.68 0.77 22.62
C ALA A 181 12.52 1.67 23.87
N ALA A 182 11.56 2.59 23.89
CA ALA A 182 11.26 3.38 25.08
C ALA A 182 10.66 2.50 26.19
N LEU A 183 9.74 1.59 25.83
CA LEU A 183 9.08 0.67 26.77
C LEU A 183 10.04 -0.38 27.37
N THR A 184 11.08 -0.77 26.64
CA THR A 184 12.06 -1.73 27.16
C THR A 184 13.14 -1.10 28.03
N ARG A 185 13.37 0.23 27.92
CA ARG A 185 14.36 0.97 28.73
C ARG A 185 13.80 1.58 30.02
N SER A 186 12.50 1.86 30.09
CA SER A 186 11.81 2.38 31.29
C SER A 186 11.70 1.33 32.37
#